data_AF-A0AAV8QJ71-F1
#
_entry.id   AF-A0AAV8QJ71-F1
#
_cell.length_a   1.000
_cell.length_b   1.000
_cell.length_c   1.000
_cell.angle_alpha   90.00
_cell.angle_beta   90.00
_cell.angle_gamma   90.00
#
_symmetry.space_group_name_H-M   'P 1'
#
loop_
_entity.id
_entity.type
_entity.pdbx_description
1 polymer ?
#
loop_
_entity_poly.entity_id
_entity_poly.type
_entity_poly.pdbx_seq_one_letter_code
_entity_poly.pdbx_strand_id
1 'polypeptide(L)'
;MEDRVYEMVESLVRSCAPFFLASVALLLRFLVYLYAPYWRVRRVPGPPAKFPVGHVPFLAKHGPDILRAFAKNYGPIFRFHFGRQPVVW
;
A
#
# COMPACT_ATOMS: atom_id res chain seq x y z
N MET A 1 -11.12 -48.46 0.60
CA MET A 1 -9.79 -47.85 0.84
C MET A 1 -9.81 -46.39 0.41
N GLU A 2 -10.44 -46.07 -0.73
CA GLU A 2 -10.69 -44.69 -1.18
C GLU A 2 -11.48 -43.82 -0.20
N ASP A 3 -12.55 -44.31 0.43
CA ASP A 3 -13.34 -43.49 1.37
C ASP A 3 -12.53 -42.97 2.56
N ARG A 4 -11.59 -43.79 3.07
CA ARG A 4 -10.66 -43.41 4.14
C ARG A 4 -9.65 -42.35 3.68
N VAL A 5 -9.29 -42.35 2.39
CA VAL A 5 -8.41 -41.34 1.80
C VAL A 5 -9.16 -40.02 1.64
N TYR A 6 -10.42 -40.06 1.20
CA TYR A 6 -11.27 -38.86 1.09
C TYR A 6 -11.50 -38.19 2.46
N GLU A 7 -11.85 -38.96 3.48
CA GLU A 7 -12.02 -38.44 4.85
C GLU A 7 -10.73 -37.81 5.42
N MET A 8 -9.57 -38.44 5.15
CA MET A 8 -8.27 -37.93 5.57
C MET A 8 -7.93 -36.61 4.87
N VAL A 9 -8.20 -36.51 3.55
CA VAL A 9 -8.00 -35.29 2.77
C VAL A 9 -8.94 -34.19 3.26
N GLU A 10 -10.21 -34.50 3.52
CA GLU A 10 -11.19 -33.52 4.01
C GLU A 10 -10.80 -33.00 5.39
N SER A 11 -10.38 -33.88 6.31
CA SER A 11 -9.87 -33.47 7.62
C SER A 11 -8.66 -32.56 7.49
N LEU A 12 -7.71 -32.88 6.60
CA LEU A 12 -6.51 -32.07 6.39
C LEU A 12 -6.86 -30.68 5.83
N VAL A 13 -7.75 -30.62 4.83
CA VAL A 13 -8.23 -29.35 4.25
C VAL A 13 -8.93 -28.50 5.31
N ARG A 14 -9.81 -29.10 6.13
CA ARG A 14 -10.48 -28.39 7.23
C ARG A 14 -9.49 -27.83 8.25
N SER A 15 -8.40 -28.55 8.53
CA SER A 15 -7.34 -28.07 9.43
C SER A 15 -6.48 -26.95 8.80
N CYS A 16 -6.15 -27.01 7.51
CA CYS A 16 -5.30 -26.04 6.83
C CYS A 16 -6.03 -24.76 6.38
N ALA A 17 -7.32 -24.87 6.04
CA ALA A 17 -8.15 -23.76 5.57
C ALA A 17 -8.11 -22.50 6.46
N PRO A 18 -8.26 -22.56 7.80
CA PRO A 18 -8.25 -21.36 8.63
C PRO A 18 -6.91 -20.61 8.59
N PHE A 19 -5.78 -21.32 8.53
CA PHE A 19 -4.46 -20.70 8.45
C PHE A 19 -4.25 -19.98 7.12
N PHE A 20 -4.72 -20.59 6.02
CA PHE A 20 -4.68 -19.95 4.71
C PHE A 20 -5.57 -18.70 4.66
N LEU A 21 -6.80 -18.79 5.17
CA LEU A 21 -7.69 -17.63 5.24
C LEU A 21 -7.11 -16.51 6.11
N ALA A 22 -6.49 -16.87 7.25
CA ALA A 22 -5.84 -15.90 8.13
C ALA A 22 -4.64 -15.21 7.45
N SER A 23 -3.82 -15.94 6.70
CA SER A 23 -2.68 -15.35 5.98
C SER A 23 -3.14 -14.41 4.88
N VAL A 24 -4.17 -14.79 4.10
CA VAL A 24 -4.80 -13.91 3.11
C VAL A 24 -5.39 -12.67 3.77
N ALA A 25 -6.11 -12.81 4.89
CA ALA A 25 -6.66 -11.67 5.62
C ALA A 25 -5.57 -10.72 6.14
N LEU A 26 -4.45 -11.26 6.63
CA LEU A 26 -3.32 -10.47 7.09
C LEU A 26 -2.66 -9.70 5.94
N LEU A 27 -2.45 -10.35 4.80
CA LEU A 27 -1.91 -9.72 3.59
C LEU A 27 -2.83 -8.61 3.08
N LEU A 28 -4.15 -8.83 3.04
CA LEU A 28 -5.12 -7.80 2.65
C LEU A 28 -5.08 -6.61 3.62
N ARG A 29 -5.05 -6.85 4.93
CA ARG A 29 -4.94 -5.77 5.93
C ARG A 29 -3.65 -4.99 5.78
N PHE A 30 -2.53 -5.68 5.53
CA PHE A 30 -1.24 -5.05 5.29
C PHE A 30 -1.26 -4.15 4.04
N LEU A 31 -1.83 -4.63 2.94
CA LEU A 31 -2.00 -3.85 1.72
C LEU A 31 -2.92 -2.65 1.94
N VAL A 32 -4.07 -2.83 2.58
CA VAL A 32 -4.99 -1.73 2.90
C VAL A 32 -4.30 -0.69 3.79
N TYR A 33 -3.56 -1.11 4.82
CA TYR A 33 -2.83 -0.21 5.71
C TYR A 33 -1.84 0.69 4.95
N LEU A 34 -1.15 0.13 3.94
CA LEU A 34 -0.18 0.85 3.12
C LEU A 34 -0.83 1.74 2.05
N TYR A 35 -1.85 1.25 1.36
CA TYR A 35 -2.43 1.92 0.19
C TYR A 35 -3.63 2.83 0.50
N ALA A 36 -4.36 2.60 1.60
CA ALA A 36 -5.52 3.42 1.95
C ALA A 36 -5.21 4.94 2.05
N PRO A 37 -4.10 5.37 2.68
CA PRO A 37 -3.74 6.78 2.72
C PRO A 37 -3.53 7.37 1.33
N TYR A 38 -2.83 6.65 0.44
CA TYR A 38 -2.60 7.06 -0.94
C TYR A 38 -3.93 7.21 -1.70
N TRP A 39 -4.83 6.22 -1.59
CA TRP A 39 -6.13 6.26 -2.27
C TRP A 39 -7.02 7.41 -1.82
N ARG A 40 -6.90 7.85 -0.56
CA ARG A 40 -7.66 8.98 -0.01
C ARG A 40 -7.35 10.30 -0.72
N VAL A 41 -6.13 10.47 -1.20
CA VAL A 41 -5.67 11.71 -1.88
C VAL A 41 -5.41 11.53 -3.37
N ARG A 42 -5.82 10.42 -3.98
CA ARG A 42 -5.52 10.09 -5.39
C ARG A 42 -6.03 11.13 -6.40
N ARG A 43 -7.07 11.88 -6.03
CA ARG A 43 -7.66 12.96 -6.85
C ARG A 43 -6.88 14.27 -6.77
N VAL A 44 -6.02 14.44 -5.76
CA VAL A 44 -5.15 15.60 -5.64
C VAL A 44 -4.01 15.44 -6.65
N PRO A 45 -3.73 16.46 -7.50
CA PRO A 45 -2.67 16.39 -8.49
C PRO A 45 -1.30 16.30 -7.80
N GLY A 46 -0.37 15.61 -8.42
CA GLY A 46 0.98 15.48 -7.90
C GLY A 46 1.72 14.26 -8.46
N PRO A 47 3.04 14.21 -8.27
CA PRO A 47 3.86 13.16 -8.84
C PRO A 47 3.53 11.79 -8.25
N PRO A 48 3.84 10.71 -8.98
CA PRO A 48 3.72 9.36 -8.46
C PRO A 48 4.72 9.12 -7.32
N ALA A 49 4.19 8.74 -6.15
CA ALA A 49 4.99 8.41 -4.98
C ALA A 49 5.72 7.08 -5.18
N LYS A 50 7.01 7.01 -4.80
CA LYS A 50 7.77 5.75 -4.84
C LYS A 50 7.43 4.88 -3.64
N PHE A 51 6.90 3.68 -3.86
CA PHE A 51 6.71 2.73 -2.75
C PHE A 51 8.08 2.22 -2.26
N PRO A 52 8.35 2.12 -0.93
CA PRO A 52 7.55 2.56 0.23
C PRO A 52 7.90 3.96 0.77
N VAL A 53 8.88 4.64 0.17
CA VAL A 53 9.54 5.85 0.71
C VAL A 53 8.92 7.20 0.27
N GLY A 54 7.93 7.18 -0.61
CA GLY A 54 7.25 8.36 -1.13
C GLY A 54 8.19 9.27 -1.93
N HIS A 55 8.24 10.55 -1.56
CA HIS A 55 9.07 11.58 -2.17
C HIS A 55 10.30 11.95 -1.33
N VAL A 56 10.55 11.24 -0.22
CA VAL A 56 11.68 11.54 0.69
C VAL A 56 13.03 11.55 -0.02
N PRO A 57 13.35 10.63 -0.95
CA PRO A 57 14.62 10.69 -1.67
C PRO A 57 14.77 11.95 -2.55
N PHE A 58 13.66 12.46 -3.09
CA PHE A 58 13.69 13.72 -3.86
C PHE A 58 13.92 14.91 -2.96
N LEU A 59 13.29 14.92 -1.78
CA LEU A 59 13.51 15.94 -0.77
C LEU A 59 14.96 15.92 -0.24
N ALA A 60 15.53 14.74 -0.04
CA ALA A 60 16.92 14.60 0.39
C ALA A 60 17.91 15.12 -0.68
N LYS A 61 17.60 14.94 -1.96
CA LYS A 61 18.47 15.36 -3.07
C LYS A 61 18.36 16.85 -3.41
N HIS A 62 17.14 17.39 -3.39
CA HIS A 62 16.85 18.74 -3.89
C HIS A 62 16.47 19.73 -2.79
N GLY A 63 16.35 19.27 -1.53
CA GLY A 63 15.91 20.10 -0.43
C GLY A 63 14.48 20.61 -0.62
N PRO A 64 14.09 21.68 0.11
CA PRO A 64 12.73 22.22 0.08
C PRO A 64 12.32 22.81 -1.28
N ASP A 65 13.26 23.13 -2.16
CA ASP A 65 12.98 23.68 -3.49
C ASP A 65 12.15 22.73 -4.38
N ILE A 66 12.16 21.43 -4.08
CA ILE A 66 11.31 20.45 -4.77
C ILE A 66 9.81 20.78 -4.62
N LEU A 67 9.40 21.39 -3.50
CA LEU A 67 8.02 21.78 -3.26
C LEU A 67 7.59 22.90 -4.22
N ARG A 68 8.49 23.86 -4.49
CA ARG A 68 8.25 24.93 -5.46
C ARG A 68 8.17 24.38 -6.88
N ALA A 69 9.03 23.42 -7.22
CA ALA A 69 8.96 22.74 -8.51
C ALA A 69 7.63 21.96 -8.68
N PHE A 70 7.15 21.31 -7.61
CA PHE A 70 5.87 20.61 -7.64
C PHE A 70 4.71 21.58 -7.77
N ALA A 71 4.71 22.69 -7.03
CA ALA A 71 3.68 23.73 -7.17
C ALA A 71 3.62 24.30 -8.59
N LYS A 72 4.77 24.51 -9.23
CA LYS A 72 4.85 24.96 -10.63
C LYS A 72 4.26 23.95 -11.62
N ASN A 73 4.47 22.66 -11.39
CA ASN A 73 4.08 21.59 -12.32
C ASN A 73 2.66 21.05 -12.11
N TYR A 74 2.18 21.04 -10.86
CA TYR A 74 0.91 20.40 -10.47
C TYR A 74 -0.12 21.40 -9.93
N GLY A 75 0.24 22.67 -9.79
CA GLY A 75 -0.62 23.74 -9.29
C GLY A 75 -0.40 24.04 -7.81
N PRO A 76 -1.09 25.08 -7.29
CA PRO A 76 -0.89 25.58 -5.93
C PRO A 76 -1.30 24.58 -4.84
N ILE A 77 -2.11 23.57 -5.19
CA ILE A 77 -2.49 22.48 -4.30
C ILE A 77 -1.98 21.18 -4.90
N PHE A 78 -1.07 20.49 -4.23
CA PHE A 78 -0.52 19.22 -4.72
C PHE A 78 -0.31 18.20 -3.61
N ARG A 79 -0.26 16.92 -4.00
CA ARG A 79 0.07 15.83 -3.08
C ARG A 79 1.58 15.65 -2.95
N PHE A 80 2.03 15.52 -1.70
CA PHE A 80 3.36 15.11 -1.32
C PHE A 80 3.27 13.87 -0.43
N HIS A 81 4.31 13.03 -0.40
CA HIS A 81 4.30 11.77 0.34
C HIS A 81 5.59 11.61 1.14
N PHE A 82 5.47 11.53 2.46
CA PHE A 82 6.55 11.12 3.37
C PHE A 82 6.39 9.62 3.66
N GLY A 83 7.06 8.77 2.88
CA GLY A 83 6.80 7.34 2.95
C GLY A 83 5.33 7.02 2.65
N ARG A 84 4.67 6.38 3.62
CA ARG A 84 3.24 6.04 3.59
C ARG A 84 2.33 7.26 3.78
N GLN A 85 2.80 8.34 4.41
CA GLN A 85 1.97 9.46 4.82
C GLN A 85 1.79 10.45 3.66
N PRO A 86 0.57 10.62 3.11
CA PRO A 86 0.27 11.71 2.19
C PRO A 86 0.11 13.03 2.96
N VAL A 87 0.59 14.11 2.36
CA VAL A 87 0.37 15.48 2.80
C VAL A 87 -0.15 16.25 1.59
N VAL A 88 -1.23 17.01 1.78
CA VAL A 88 -1.70 17.96 0.78
C VAL A 88 -1.07 19.30 1.16
N TRP A 89 -0.24 19.80 0.26
CA TRP A 89 0.41 21.11 0.36
C TRP A 89 -0.33 22.11 -0.52
#